data_AF-Q82R25-F1
#
_entry.id   AF-Q82R25-F1
#
_cell.length_a   1.000
_cell.length_b   1.000
_cell.length_c   1.000
_cell.angle_alpha   90.00
_cell.angle_beta   90.00
_cell.angle_gamma   90.00
#
_symmetry.space_group_name_H-M   'P 1'
#
loop_
_entity.id
_entity.type
_entity.pdbx_description
1 polymer ?
#
loop_
_entity_poly.entity_id
_entity_poly.type
_entity_poly.pdbx_seq_one_letter_code
_entity_poly.pdbx_strand_id
1 'polypeptide(L)'
;MSDRNTLIRSLHDVGLAAWFGGSLMGAVGLNGAAKDQSETARARARIASSGWAKWTPVNAAAIGAHLFGGGGLLAVNAHRVAAQKGVGASTTAKTLVTAAALAATAYGRVLGKKVELAASSDPQDAKEAARHPIDIDSAQRQLAFAQWAVPALTGCLVVLNALHGEQQRPEEQLPGMWERARSAATPFIPQHS
;
A
#
# COMPACT_ATOMS: atom_id res chain seq x y z
N MET A 1 -33.05 3.81 5.42
CA MET A 1 -31.95 4.55 6.08
C MET A 1 -30.70 4.30 5.27
N SER A 2 -30.03 5.37 4.84
CA SER A 2 -28.83 5.31 4.02
C SER A 2 -27.65 4.78 4.85
N ASP A 3 -27.55 3.45 4.97
CA ASP A 3 -26.33 2.76 5.37
C ASP A 3 -25.30 2.95 4.25
N ARG A 4 -24.85 4.20 4.12
CA ARG A 4 -23.72 4.60 3.30
C ARG A 4 -22.57 3.69 3.69
N ASN A 5 -21.76 3.30 2.70
CA ASN A 5 -20.56 2.47 2.81
C ASN A 5 -19.45 3.06 3.72
N THR A 6 -19.79 3.84 4.74
CA THR A 6 -18.90 4.46 5.73
C THR A 6 -18.04 3.42 6.41
N LEU A 7 -18.60 2.28 6.85
CA LEU A 7 -17.79 1.22 7.48
C LEU A 7 -16.73 0.67 6.51
N ILE A 8 -17.14 0.30 5.30
CA ILE A 8 -16.26 -0.25 4.26
C ILE A 8 -15.18 0.78 3.88
N ARG A 9 -15.57 2.06 3.77
CA ARG A 9 -14.65 3.16 3.46
C ARG A 9 -13.68 3.44 4.61
N SER A 10 -14.15 3.41 5.85
CA SER A 10 -13.28 3.54 7.03
C SER A 10 -12.28 2.39 7.09
N LEU A 11 -12.68 1.14 6.84
CA LEU A 11 -11.76 0.01 6.77
C LEU A 11 -10.69 0.22 5.69
N HIS A 12 -11.10 0.68 4.50
CA HIS A 12 -10.19 1.02 3.41
C HIS A 12 -9.18 2.11 3.80
N ASP A 13 -9.67 3.23 4.35
CA ASP A 13 -8.86 4.43 4.58
C ASP A 13 -7.99 4.32 5.85
N VAL A 14 -8.53 3.80 6.95
CA VAL A 14 -7.76 3.56 8.18
C VAL A 14 -6.71 2.47 7.96
N GLY A 15 -7.06 1.41 7.21
CA GLY A 15 -6.11 0.37 6.84
C GLY A 15 -4.92 0.92 6.05
N LEU A 16 -5.19 1.79 5.06
CA LEU A 16 -4.12 2.44 4.30
C LEU A 16 -3.29 3.40 5.15
N ALA A 17 -3.94 4.21 6.00
CA ALA A 17 -3.27 5.16 6.87
C ALA A 17 -2.33 4.45 7.86
N ALA A 18 -2.77 3.35 8.47
CA ALA A 18 -1.95 2.55 9.36
C ALA A 18 -0.78 1.89 8.61
N TRP A 19 -1.01 1.35 7.40
CA TRP A 19 0.06 0.75 6.59
C TRP A 19 1.12 1.77 6.15
N PHE A 20 0.69 2.92 5.65
CA PHE A 20 1.58 4.03 5.28
C PHE A 20 2.32 4.59 6.50
N GLY A 21 1.58 5.01 7.53
CA GLY A 21 2.17 5.65 8.71
C GLY A 21 3.11 4.72 9.48
N GLY A 22 2.74 3.45 9.64
CA GLY A 22 3.57 2.47 10.30
C GLY A 22 4.86 2.13 9.54
N SER A 23 4.78 2.01 8.22
CA SER A 23 5.97 1.77 7.39
C SER A 23 6.92 2.97 7.37
N LEU A 24 6.38 4.19 7.29
CA LEU A 24 7.17 5.43 7.35
C LEU A 24 7.81 5.62 8.72
N MET A 25 7.05 5.45 9.81
CA MET A 25 7.60 5.51 11.16
C MET A 25 8.66 4.43 11.40
N GLY A 26 8.45 3.23 10.86
CA GLY A 26 9.43 2.15 10.92
C GLY A 26 10.75 2.53 10.20
N ALA A 27 10.65 3.07 8.99
CA ALA A 27 11.80 3.45 8.18
C ALA A 27 12.58 4.64 8.75
N VAL A 28 11.88 5.62 9.32
CA VAL A 28 12.47 6.87 9.83
C VAL A 28 12.79 6.75 11.32
N GLY A 29 11.76 6.61 12.16
CA GLY A 29 11.91 6.70 13.61
C GLY A 29 12.48 5.44 14.24
N LEU A 30 11.94 4.26 13.93
CA LEU A 30 12.43 3.00 14.52
C LEU A 30 13.87 2.69 14.08
N ASN A 31 14.12 2.70 12.77
CA ASN A 31 15.44 2.42 12.24
C ASN A 31 16.45 3.53 12.58
N GLY A 32 16.00 4.79 12.66
CA GLY A 32 16.83 5.91 13.11
C GLY A 32 17.24 5.75 14.57
N ALA A 33 16.29 5.56 15.47
CA ALA A 33 16.57 5.34 16.89
C ALA A 33 17.43 4.09 17.12
N ALA A 34 17.23 3.01 16.34
CA ALA A 34 18.09 1.84 16.43
C ALA A 34 19.55 2.15 16.08
N LYS A 35 19.81 3.04 15.12
CA LYS A 35 21.18 3.47 14.76
C LYS A 35 21.83 4.29 15.86
N ASP A 36 21.09 5.19 16.49
CA ASP A 36 21.60 6.09 17.52
C ASP A 36 21.87 5.37 18.86
N GLN A 37 21.05 4.36 19.18
CA GLN A 37 21.11 3.65 20.46
C GLN A 37 22.18 2.53 20.50
N SER A 38 22.93 2.30 19.42
CA SER A 38 23.90 1.19 19.36
C SER A 38 25.01 1.44 18.35
N GLU A 39 26.26 1.15 18.74
CA GLU A 39 27.45 1.24 17.88
C GLU A 39 27.54 0.06 16.89
N THR A 40 27.13 -1.14 17.33
CA THR A 40 27.31 -2.37 16.54
C THR A 40 26.13 -2.64 15.60
N ALA A 41 26.42 -3.02 14.35
CA ALA A 41 25.40 -3.38 13.37
C ALA A 41 24.45 -4.48 13.85
N ARG A 42 24.98 -5.46 14.61
CA ARG A 42 24.18 -6.55 15.20
C ARG A 42 23.17 -6.04 16.24
N ALA A 43 23.58 -5.15 17.14
CA ALA A 43 22.67 -4.60 18.16
C ALA A 43 21.59 -3.72 17.51
N ARG A 44 21.96 -2.87 16.54
CA ARG A 44 21.01 -2.08 15.72
C ARG A 44 19.95 -2.97 15.07
N ALA A 45 20.39 -4.05 14.42
CA ALA A 45 19.51 -5.01 13.75
C ALA A 45 18.53 -5.68 14.73
N ARG A 46 18.98 -6.06 15.93
CA ARG A 46 18.10 -6.65 16.97
C ARG A 46 17.04 -5.66 17.47
N ILE A 47 17.41 -4.41 17.74
CA ILE A 47 16.47 -3.37 18.19
C ILE A 47 15.39 -3.15 17.12
N ALA A 48 15.82 -2.94 15.87
CA ALA A 48 14.91 -2.75 14.75
C ALA A 48 14.00 -3.98 14.55
N SER A 49 14.57 -5.19 14.54
CA SER A 49 13.81 -6.43 14.36
C SER A 49 12.75 -6.62 15.45
N SER A 50 13.07 -6.32 16.71
CA SER A 50 12.10 -6.35 17.81
C SER A 50 10.93 -5.39 17.59
N GLY A 51 11.21 -4.16 17.14
CA GLY A 51 10.16 -3.19 16.81
C GLY A 51 9.27 -3.65 15.65
N TRP A 52 9.89 -4.14 14.57
CA TRP A 52 9.18 -4.66 13.40
C TRP A 52 8.36 -5.92 13.72
N ALA A 53 8.85 -6.80 14.59
CA ALA A 53 8.13 -7.98 15.03
C ALA A 53 6.83 -7.61 15.77
N LYS A 54 6.87 -6.57 16.63
CA LYS A 54 5.68 -6.04 17.33
C LYS A 54 4.71 -5.34 16.38
N TRP A 55 5.22 -4.60 15.39
CA TRP A 55 4.38 -3.88 14.42
C TRP A 55 3.69 -4.80 13.42
N THR A 56 4.34 -5.92 13.08
CA THR A 56 3.89 -6.84 12.03
C THR A 56 2.42 -7.24 12.10
N PRO A 57 1.86 -7.72 13.23
CA PRO A 57 0.47 -8.17 13.28
C PRO A 57 -0.50 -7.02 13.01
N VAL A 58 -0.16 -5.83 13.51
CA VAL A 58 -0.91 -4.59 13.26
C VAL A 58 -0.87 -4.23 11.78
N ASN A 59 0.30 -4.32 11.16
CA ASN A 59 0.44 -4.08 9.72
C ASN A 59 -0.37 -5.08 8.87
N ALA A 60 -0.37 -6.36 9.24
CA ALA A 60 -1.16 -7.38 8.57
C ALA A 60 -2.67 -7.10 8.68
N ALA A 61 -3.14 -6.72 9.87
CA ALA A 61 -4.53 -6.30 10.07
C ALA A 61 -4.89 -5.05 9.26
N ALA A 62 -4.00 -4.05 9.21
CA ALA A 62 -4.17 -2.83 8.44
C ALA A 62 -4.30 -3.11 6.93
N ILE A 63 -3.41 -3.95 6.39
CA ILE A 63 -3.47 -4.43 5.00
C ILE A 63 -4.80 -5.17 4.75
N GLY A 64 -5.18 -6.08 5.65
CA GLY A 64 -6.43 -6.83 5.53
C GLY A 64 -7.66 -5.92 5.50
N ALA A 65 -7.73 -4.93 6.40
CA ALA A 65 -8.78 -3.93 6.43
C ALA A 65 -8.81 -3.10 5.14
N HIS A 66 -7.65 -2.68 4.64
CA HIS A 66 -7.54 -1.92 3.40
C HIS A 66 -8.07 -2.71 2.19
N LEU A 67 -7.64 -3.97 2.04
CA LEU A 67 -8.04 -4.83 0.93
C LEU A 67 -9.51 -5.22 1.01
N PHE A 68 -10.03 -5.51 2.20
CA PHE A 68 -11.45 -5.81 2.39
C PHE A 68 -12.32 -4.61 2.04
N GLY A 69 -11.95 -3.42 2.53
CA GLY A 69 -12.62 -2.18 2.18
C GLY A 69 -12.56 -1.87 0.68
N GLY A 70 -11.39 -2.05 0.06
CA GLY A 70 -11.17 -1.83 -1.38
C GLY A 70 -11.97 -2.79 -2.25
N GLY A 71 -11.97 -4.08 -1.93
CA GLY A 71 -12.76 -5.09 -2.62
C GLY A 71 -14.26 -4.83 -2.52
N GLY A 72 -14.75 -4.47 -1.33
CA GLY A 72 -16.14 -4.07 -1.11
C GLY A 72 -16.54 -2.83 -1.95
N LEU A 73 -15.67 -1.81 -2.01
CA LEU A 73 -15.92 -0.63 -2.85
C LEU A 73 -15.92 -0.95 -4.34
N LEU A 74 -15.03 -1.85 -4.81
CA LEU A 74 -15.00 -2.28 -6.20
C LEU A 74 -16.28 -3.04 -6.58
N ALA A 75 -16.75 -3.95 -5.73
CA ALA A 75 -17.99 -4.69 -5.97
C ALA A 75 -19.21 -3.76 -6.07
N VAL A 76 -19.34 -2.80 -5.15
CA VAL A 76 -20.46 -1.84 -5.14
C VAL A 76 -20.40 -0.88 -6.33
N ASN A 77 -19.21 -0.57 -6.86
CA ASN A 77 -19.04 0.36 -7.99
C ASN A 77 -18.76 -0.35 -9.34
N ALA A 78 -18.91 -1.67 -9.43
CA ALA A 78 -18.53 -2.45 -10.62
C ALA A 78 -19.17 -1.92 -11.91
N HIS A 79 -20.46 -1.55 -11.85
CA HIS A 79 -21.18 -0.95 -12.98
C HIS A 79 -20.57 0.38 -13.45
N ARG A 80 -20.09 1.23 -12.52
CA ARG A 80 -19.45 2.51 -12.86
C ARG A 80 -18.07 2.31 -13.48
N VAL A 81 -17.30 1.33 -12.97
CA VAL A 81 -15.98 0.98 -13.51
C VAL A 81 -16.10 0.47 -14.96
N ALA A 82 -17.13 -0.31 -15.27
CA ALA A 82 -17.38 -0.84 -16.60
C ALA A 82 -17.88 0.23 -17.61
N ALA A 83 -18.68 1.20 -17.14
CA ALA A 83 -19.36 2.14 -18.02
C ALA A 83 -18.64 3.50 -18.22
N GLN A 84 -17.72 3.90 -17.32
CA GLN A 84 -17.09 5.23 -17.37
C GLN A 84 -15.62 5.18 -17.80
N LYS A 85 -15.32 5.70 -18.99
CA LYS A 85 -13.94 5.93 -19.47
C LYS A 85 -13.24 6.91 -18.50
N GLY A 86 -12.16 6.46 -17.87
CA GLY A 86 -11.40 7.22 -16.85
C GLY A 86 -11.41 6.54 -15.47
N VAL A 87 -12.57 6.04 -15.02
CA VAL A 87 -12.69 5.29 -13.75
C VAL A 87 -11.95 3.95 -13.86
N GLY A 88 -12.06 3.27 -15.00
CA GLY A 88 -11.32 2.03 -15.26
C GLY A 88 -9.80 2.21 -15.17
N ALA A 89 -9.24 3.25 -15.80
CA ALA A 89 -7.80 3.51 -15.79
C ALA A 89 -7.28 3.86 -14.38
N SER A 90 -8.00 4.70 -13.63
CA SER A 90 -7.68 5.05 -12.24
C SER A 90 -7.73 3.82 -11.32
N THR A 91 -8.75 2.97 -11.48
CA THR A 91 -8.87 1.70 -10.74
C THR A 91 -7.72 0.75 -11.06
N THR A 92 -7.37 0.57 -12.34
CA THR A 92 -6.23 -0.28 -12.72
C THR A 92 -4.92 0.23 -12.13
N ALA A 93 -4.64 1.53 -12.23
CA ALA A 93 -3.43 2.12 -11.65
C ALA A 93 -3.36 1.86 -10.13
N LYS A 94 -4.48 2.08 -9.42
CA LYS A 94 -4.57 1.82 -7.98
C LYS A 94 -4.31 0.35 -7.64
N THR A 95 -4.93 -0.58 -8.36
CA THR A 95 -4.73 -2.02 -8.16
C THR A 95 -3.27 -2.43 -8.38
N LEU A 96 -2.62 -1.90 -9.43
CA LEU A 96 -1.20 -2.17 -9.69
C LEU A 96 -0.30 -1.63 -8.57
N VAL A 97 -0.54 -0.40 -8.10
CA VAL A 97 0.23 0.19 -7.00
C VAL A 97 -0.02 -0.58 -5.70
N THR A 98 -1.25 -1.02 -5.40
CA THR A 98 -1.55 -1.87 -4.25
C THR A 98 -0.81 -3.21 -4.34
N ALA A 99 -0.81 -3.87 -5.50
CA ALA A 99 -0.09 -5.11 -5.70
C ALA A 99 1.42 -4.93 -5.50
N ALA A 100 2.00 -3.85 -6.03
CA ALA A 100 3.41 -3.52 -5.83
C ALA A 100 3.73 -3.26 -4.35
N ALA A 101 2.86 -2.53 -3.63
CA ALA A 101 3.02 -2.26 -2.20
C ALA A 101 2.98 -3.56 -1.37
N LEU A 102 2.08 -4.47 -1.69
CA LEU A 102 1.99 -5.80 -1.06
C LEU A 102 3.27 -6.62 -1.30
N ALA A 103 3.74 -6.65 -2.56
CA ALA A 103 4.96 -7.36 -2.92
C ALA A 103 6.18 -6.80 -2.18
N ALA A 104 6.34 -5.46 -2.15
CA ALA A 104 7.41 -4.80 -1.40
C ALA A 104 7.33 -5.11 0.10
N THR A 105 6.14 -5.13 0.69
CA THR A 105 5.93 -5.45 2.11
C THR A 105 6.30 -6.90 2.42
N ALA A 106 5.85 -7.85 1.59
CA ALA A 106 6.18 -9.26 1.76
C ALA A 106 7.68 -9.52 1.59
N TYR A 107 8.30 -8.89 0.60
CA TYR A 107 9.72 -9.01 0.34
C TYR A 107 10.57 -8.42 1.48
N GLY A 108 10.23 -7.21 1.94
CA GLY A 108 10.87 -6.59 3.10
C GLY A 108 10.76 -7.44 4.36
N ARG A 109 9.62 -8.12 4.56
CA ARG A 109 9.43 -9.06 5.69
C ARG A 109 10.34 -10.29 5.60
N VAL A 110 10.48 -10.89 4.40
CA VAL A 110 11.39 -12.02 4.19
C VAL A 110 12.83 -11.60 4.46
N LEU A 111 13.27 -10.45 3.94
CA LEU A 111 14.60 -9.92 4.17
C LEU A 111 14.84 -9.57 5.65
N GLY A 112 13.85 -8.96 6.31
CA GLY A 112 13.90 -8.65 7.74
C GLY A 112 14.14 -9.89 8.60
N LYS A 113 13.44 -11.00 8.33
CA LYS A 113 13.67 -12.28 9.02
C LYS A 113 15.08 -12.82 8.82
N LYS A 114 15.64 -12.69 7.62
CA LYS A 114 17.02 -13.11 7.33
C LYS A 114 18.03 -12.30 8.16
N VAL A 115 17.82 -10.99 8.26
CA VAL A 115 18.66 -10.09 9.08
C VAL A 115 18.49 -10.38 10.57
N GLU A 116 17.27 -10.68 11.03
CA GLU A 116 16.98 -11.06 12.42
C GLU A 116 17.71 -12.34 12.81
N LEU A 117 17.61 -13.41 12.00
CA LEU A 117 18.30 -14.68 12.23
C LEU A 117 19.82 -14.49 12.32
N ALA A 118 20.39 -13.69 11.41
CA ALA A 118 21.83 -13.42 11.40
C ALA A 118 22.29 -12.53 12.58
N ALA A 119 21.38 -11.73 13.13
CA ALA A 119 21.65 -10.87 14.28
C ALA A 119 21.37 -11.54 15.64
N SER A 120 20.72 -12.71 15.62
CA SER A 120 20.39 -13.50 16.80
C SER A 120 21.63 -13.93 17.57
N SER A 121 21.49 -13.97 18.88
CA SER A 121 22.50 -14.50 19.80
C SER A 121 22.20 -15.96 20.19
N ASP A 122 21.11 -16.54 19.68
CA ASP A 122 20.72 -17.91 19.97
C ASP A 122 21.63 -18.91 19.22
N PRO A 123 22.25 -19.88 19.91
CA PRO A 123 23.04 -20.93 19.28
C PRO A 123 22.30 -21.77 18.22
N GLN A 124 20.98 -21.90 18.32
CA GLN A 124 20.16 -22.63 17.33
C GLN A 124 20.02 -21.83 16.03
N ASP A 125 19.76 -20.52 16.13
CA ASP A 125 19.69 -19.64 14.96
C ASP A 125 21.04 -19.54 14.25
N ALA A 126 22.14 -19.57 15.00
CA ALA A 126 23.50 -19.61 14.46
C ALA A 126 23.77 -20.88 13.64
N LYS A 127 23.23 -22.04 14.06
CA LYS A 127 23.33 -23.30 13.30
C LYS A 127 22.50 -23.26 12.02
N GLU A 128 21.33 -22.65 12.07
CA GLU A 128 20.44 -22.52 10.91
C GLU A 128 21.04 -21.55 9.87
N ALA A 129 21.59 -20.42 10.31
CA ALA A 129 22.33 -19.48 9.45
C ALA A 129 23.58 -20.10 8.82
N ALA A 130 24.25 -21.04 9.51
CA ALA A 130 25.40 -21.76 8.96
C ALA A 130 25.03 -22.79 7.88
N ARG A 131 23.82 -23.36 7.91
CA ARG A 131 23.31 -24.31 6.90
C ARG A 131 22.89 -23.61 5.61
N HIS A 132 22.44 -22.37 5.71
CA HIS A 132 22.05 -21.56 4.56
C HIS A 132 22.84 -20.25 4.59
N PRO A 133 24.05 -20.20 3.99
CA PRO A 133 24.83 -18.97 3.96
C PRO A 133 24.02 -17.87 3.28
N ILE A 134 23.55 -16.93 4.09
CA ILE A 134 22.81 -15.77 3.63
C ILE A 134 23.84 -14.68 3.34
N ASP A 135 23.81 -14.12 2.14
CA ASP A 135 24.51 -12.87 1.86
C ASP A 135 23.83 -11.74 2.66
N ILE A 136 24.35 -11.51 3.87
CA ILE A 136 23.80 -10.55 4.83
C ILE A 136 23.91 -9.12 4.31
N ASP A 137 25.00 -8.78 3.63
CA ASP A 137 25.24 -7.44 3.11
C ASP A 137 24.25 -7.10 2.00
N SER A 138 24.02 -8.05 1.08
CA SER A 138 23.00 -7.90 0.04
C SER A 138 21.59 -7.85 0.64
N ALA A 139 21.27 -8.72 1.61
CA ALA A 139 19.98 -8.72 2.28
C ALA A 139 19.69 -7.41 3.02
N GLN A 140 20.69 -6.82 3.68
CA GLN A 140 20.56 -5.52 4.35
C GLN A 140 20.34 -4.37 3.37
N ARG A 141 21.06 -4.34 2.24
CA ARG A 141 20.84 -3.31 1.19
C ARG A 141 19.46 -3.41 0.58
N GLN A 142 19.03 -4.62 0.22
CA GLN A 142 17.70 -4.86 -0.33
C GLN A 142 16.60 -4.52 0.69
N LEU A 143 16.83 -4.81 1.97
CA LEU A 143 15.91 -4.46 3.04
C LEU A 143 15.77 -2.94 3.17
N ALA A 144 16.87 -2.19 3.11
CA ALA A 144 16.84 -0.74 3.15
C ALA A 144 16.03 -0.15 1.98
N PHE A 145 16.16 -0.72 0.77
CA PHE A 145 15.34 -0.32 -0.36
C PHE A 145 13.85 -0.64 -0.13
N ALA A 146 13.52 -1.86 0.31
CA ALA A 146 12.15 -2.27 0.59
C ALA A 146 11.50 -1.40 1.68
N GLN A 147 12.25 -1.01 2.71
CA GLN A 147 11.80 -0.14 3.80
C GLN A 147 11.39 1.25 3.33
N TRP A 148 11.93 1.75 2.21
CA TRP A 148 11.51 3.01 1.58
C TRP A 148 10.49 2.81 0.47
N ALA A 149 10.53 1.69 -0.25
CA ALA A 149 9.56 1.38 -1.29
C ALA A 149 8.14 1.28 -0.74
N VAL A 150 7.96 0.64 0.43
CA VAL A 150 6.64 0.50 1.05
C VAL A 150 5.97 1.85 1.38
N PRO A 151 6.60 2.78 2.13
CA PRO A 151 5.99 4.08 2.42
C PRO A 151 5.83 4.94 1.16
N ALA A 152 6.71 4.83 0.16
CA ALA A 152 6.53 5.55 -1.10
C ALA A 152 5.30 5.05 -1.88
N LEU A 153 5.12 3.74 -2.02
CA LEU A 153 3.99 3.13 -2.73
C LEU A 153 2.68 3.36 -2.00
N THR A 154 2.66 3.20 -0.67
CA THR A 154 1.46 3.44 0.14
C THR A 154 1.13 4.94 0.23
N GLY A 155 2.12 5.83 0.25
CA GLY A 155 1.91 7.27 0.10
C GLY A 155 1.32 7.65 -1.26
N CYS A 156 1.79 7.01 -2.34
CA CYS A 156 1.18 7.13 -3.66
C CYS A 156 -0.29 6.70 -3.66
N LEU A 157 -0.64 5.60 -2.98
CA LEU A 157 -2.05 5.20 -2.80
C LEU A 157 -2.87 6.24 -2.04
N VAL A 158 -2.30 6.91 -1.04
CA VAL A 158 -2.98 8.01 -0.32
C VAL A 158 -3.28 9.17 -1.27
N VAL A 159 -2.32 9.55 -2.12
CA VAL A 159 -2.53 10.59 -3.14
C VAL A 159 -3.58 10.16 -4.17
N LEU A 160 -3.52 8.91 -4.65
CA LEU A 160 -4.53 8.37 -5.58
C LEU A 160 -5.92 8.32 -4.94
N ASN A 161 -6.03 8.05 -3.64
CA ASN A 161 -7.30 8.13 -2.91
C ASN A 161 -7.85 9.56 -2.89
N ALA A 162 -7.00 10.55 -2.60
CA ALA A 162 -7.40 11.96 -2.60
C ALA A 162 -7.88 12.42 -3.99
N LEU A 163 -7.13 12.09 -5.04
CA LEU A 163 -7.50 12.39 -6.43
C LEU A 163 -8.84 11.75 -6.81
N HIS A 164 -9.04 10.49 -6.42
CA HIS A 164 -10.30 9.79 -6.68
C HIS A 164 -11.47 10.39 -5.87
N GLY A 165 -11.20 10.98 -4.70
CA GLY A 165 -12.17 11.72 -3.90
C GLY A 165 -12.64 13.02 -4.57
N GLU A 166 -11.72 13.80 -5.16
CA GLU A 166 -12.07 15.02 -5.90
C GLU A 166 -12.94 14.72 -7.13
N GLN A 167 -12.58 13.69 -7.91
CA GLN A 167 -13.36 13.24 -9.09
C GLN A 167 -14.79 12.75 -8.74
N GLN A 168 -15.05 12.41 -7.47
CA GLN A 168 -16.37 12.00 -7.00
C GLN A 168 -17.27 13.17 -6.59
N ARG A 169 -16.76 14.42 -6.54
CA ARG A 169 -17.59 15.59 -6.22
C ARG A 169 -18.63 15.85 -7.34
N PRO A 170 -19.90 16.13 -7.00
CA PRO A 170 -20.98 16.36 -7.98
C PRO A 170 -20.69 17.47 -9.00
N GLU A 171 -19.84 18.41 -8.60
CA GLU A 171 -19.50 19.66 -9.28
C GLU A 171 -18.69 19.41 -10.56
N GLU A 172 -17.84 18.38 -10.57
CA GLU A 172 -17.05 17.95 -11.75
C GLU A 172 -17.76 16.87 -12.59
N GLN A 173 -18.86 16.28 -12.11
CA GLN A 173 -19.68 15.36 -12.89
C GLN A 173 -20.68 16.10 -13.81
N LEU A 174 -21.03 17.35 -13.45
CA LEU A 174 -21.96 18.19 -14.20
C LEU A 174 -21.50 18.51 -15.64
N PRO A 175 -20.22 18.89 -15.92
CA PRO A 175 -19.76 19.13 -17.28
C PRO A 175 -19.80 17.87 -18.16
N GLY A 176 -19.39 16.71 -17.61
CA GLY A 176 -19.35 15.45 -18.35
C GLY A 176 -20.71 14.80 -18.60
N MET A 177 -21.74 15.17 -17.81
CA MET A 177 -23.14 14.85 -18.10
C MET A 177 -23.73 15.79 -19.15
N TRP A 178 -23.38 17.08 -19.10
CA TRP A 178 -23.81 18.08 -20.08
C TRP A 178 -23.25 17.83 -21.48
N GLU A 179 -21.96 17.48 -21.61
CA GLU A 179 -21.39 17.10 -22.91
C GLU A 179 -22.04 15.84 -23.47
N ARG A 180 -22.35 14.83 -22.63
CA ARG A 180 -23.07 13.63 -23.07
C ARG A 180 -24.50 13.91 -23.50
N ALA A 181 -25.21 14.80 -22.80
CA ALA A 181 -26.54 15.24 -23.21
C ALA A 181 -26.49 15.99 -24.55
N ARG A 182 -25.46 16.81 -24.77
CA ARG A 182 -25.25 17.55 -26.04
C ARG A 182 -24.93 16.61 -27.21
N SER A 183 -24.07 15.62 -26.98
CA SER A 183 -23.70 14.60 -27.99
C SER A 183 -24.83 13.60 -28.27
N ALA A 184 -25.68 13.30 -27.30
CA ALA A 184 -26.88 12.46 -27.51
C ALA A 184 -28.03 13.22 -28.19
N ALA A 185 -28.07 14.55 -28.04
CA ALA A 185 -29.08 15.42 -28.64
C ALA A 185 -28.71 15.93 -30.05
N THR A 186 -27.58 15.54 -30.63
CA THR A 186 -27.23 15.90 -32.02
C THR A 186 -27.90 14.90 -32.98
N PRO A 187 -28.98 15.25 -33.70
CA PRO A 187 -29.59 14.31 -34.64
C PRO A 187 -28.66 14.15 -35.85
N PHE A 188 -28.49 12.90 -36.27
CA PHE A 188 -27.81 12.55 -37.52
C PHE A 188 -28.58 13.21 -38.68
N ILE A 189 -28.04 14.28 -39.27
CA ILE A 189 -28.55 14.83 -40.54
C ILE A 189 -27.94 13.98 -41.64
N PRO A 190 -28.72 13.15 -42.37
CA PRO A 190 -28.20 12.42 -43.51
C PRO A 190 -27.95 13.42 -44.65
N GLN A 191 -26.69 13.56 -45.06
CA GLN A 191 -26.36 14.21 -46.33
C GLN A 191 -26.44 13.17 -47.45
N HIS A 192 -27.48 13.25 -48.28
CA HIS A 192 -27.50 12.72 -49.65
C HIS A 192 -28.36 13.69 -50.46
N SER A 193 -27.72 14.56 -51.25
CA SER A 193 -27.35 14.37 -52.68
C SER A 193 -28.50 14.78 -53.60
#